data_AF-A0A2C9L6H7-F1
#
_entry.id   AF-A0A2C9L6H7-F1
#
_cell.length_a   1.000
_cell.length_b   1.000
_cell.length_c   1.000
_cell.angle_alpha   90.00
_cell.angle_beta   90.00
_cell.angle_gamma   90.00
#
_symmetry.space_group_name_H-M   'P 1'
#
loop_
_entity.id
_entity.type
_entity.pdbx_description
1 polymer ?
#
loop_
_entity_poly.entity_id
_entity_poly.type
_entity_poly.pdbx_seq_one_letter_code
_entity_poly.pdbx_strand_id
1 'polypeptide(L)'
;MLAGVCAILFGFLGQGPPGTPFIVMSFLVRAVEAIGVAAFSTASFAIVSNEFPYHIGSVFATLETCVGIGLMIGPTIGGALYELGGFGMPFWIIGVIICSSGLTIMICLPHPQDTLKQKNGSILSLFRSVMVWVSSLSIFAGACGISYLNPTLSDHLDQFGLSTLLVGLFFIICPGLHAILAPVWGYISDRKVRHSVTLTDFWKSGRHHSTFICWTNTTSTFFT
;
A
#
# COMPACT_ATOMS: atom_id res chain seq x y z
N MET A 1 -8.97 -12.41 -1.96
CA MET A 1 -9.80 -13.49 -1.36
C MET A 1 -9.56 -13.67 0.12
N LEU A 2 -8.33 -13.99 0.58
CA LEU A 2 -8.05 -14.22 2.02
C LEU A 2 -8.55 -13.07 2.91
N ALA A 3 -8.21 -11.83 2.55
CA ALA A 3 -8.68 -10.63 3.28
C ALA A 3 -10.21 -10.50 3.31
N GLY A 4 -10.89 -10.81 2.20
CA GLY A 4 -12.36 -10.76 2.12
C GLY A 4 -13.04 -11.81 3.01
N VAL A 5 -12.49 -13.03 3.07
CA VAL A 5 -12.98 -14.07 3.99
C VAL A 5 -12.74 -13.66 5.43
N CYS A 6 -11.57 -13.11 5.76
CA CYS A 6 -11.27 -12.59 7.09
C CYS A 6 -12.23 -11.46 7.50
N ALA A 7 -12.55 -10.54 6.58
CA ALA A 7 -13.52 -9.48 6.83
C ALA A 7 -14.92 -10.04 7.14
N ILE A 8 -15.42 -11.02 6.38
CA ILE A 8 -16.71 -11.66 6.64
C ILE A 8 -16.71 -12.33 8.02
N LEU A 9 -15.66 -13.10 8.34
CA LEU A 9 -15.49 -13.74 9.65
C LEU A 9 -15.48 -12.71 10.79
N PHE A 10 -14.84 -11.56 10.57
CA PHE A 10 -14.83 -10.45 11.53
C PHE A 10 -16.22 -9.85 11.76
N GLY A 11 -17.06 -9.77 10.73
CA GLY A 11 -18.45 -9.35 10.88
C GLY A 11 -19.28 -10.32 11.74
N PHE A 12 -19.07 -11.62 11.60
CA PHE A 12 -19.73 -12.64 12.44
C PHE A 12 -19.23 -12.64 13.89
N LEU A 13 -17.96 -12.29 14.11
CA LEU A 13 -17.37 -12.16 15.44
C LEU A 13 -18.13 -11.14 16.31
N GLY A 14 -18.71 -10.11 15.71
CA GLY A 14 -19.54 -9.13 16.43
C GLY A 14 -20.83 -9.69 17.04
N GLN A 15 -21.26 -10.89 16.63
CA GLN A 15 -22.40 -11.60 17.22
C GLN A 15 -21.97 -12.61 18.31
N GLY A 16 -20.66 -12.77 18.54
CA GLY A 16 -20.10 -13.69 19.52
C GLY A 16 -20.22 -13.19 20.97
N PRO A 17 -19.90 -14.05 21.95
CA PRO A 17 -19.97 -13.70 23.36
C PRO A 17 -19.03 -12.52 23.70
N PRO A 18 -19.51 -11.53 24.46
CA PRO A 18 -18.71 -10.35 24.82
C PRO A 18 -17.54 -10.73 25.74
N GLY A 19 -16.40 -10.04 25.58
CA GLY A 19 -15.25 -10.13 26.50
C GLY A 19 -13.95 -10.59 25.84
N THR A 20 -13.11 -11.26 26.63
CA THR A 20 -11.81 -11.82 26.21
C THR A 20 -11.84 -12.72 24.97
N PRO A 21 -12.84 -13.61 24.73
CA PRO A 21 -12.83 -14.45 23.52
C PRO A 21 -12.97 -13.64 22.22
N PHE A 22 -13.77 -12.57 22.23
CA PHE A 22 -13.91 -11.68 21.08
C PHE A 22 -12.59 -11.01 20.71
N ILE A 23 -11.85 -10.52 21.72
CA ILE A 23 -10.56 -9.84 21.53
C ILE A 23 -9.54 -10.81 20.94
N VAL A 24 -9.41 -12.02 21.51
CA VAL A 24 -8.43 -13.01 21.04
C VAL A 24 -8.72 -13.43 19.60
N MET A 25 -9.97 -13.74 19.27
CA MET A 25 -10.33 -14.11 17.90
C MET A 25 -10.15 -12.94 16.92
N SER A 26 -10.44 -11.71 17.35
CA SER A 26 -10.20 -10.50 16.55
C SER A 26 -8.73 -10.34 16.18
N PHE A 27 -7.82 -10.55 17.14
CA PHE A 27 -6.38 -10.51 16.87
C PHE A 27 -5.94 -11.61 15.88
N LEU A 28 -6.47 -12.83 16.02
CA LEU A 28 -6.15 -13.92 15.11
C LEU A 28 -6.60 -13.63 13.67
N VAL A 29 -7.84 -13.17 13.49
CA VAL A 29 -8.37 -12.81 12.17
C VAL A 29 -7.56 -11.66 11.56
N ARG A 30 -7.24 -10.63 12.35
CA ARG A 30 -6.42 -9.50 11.89
C ARG A 30 -5.00 -9.92 11.51
N ALA A 31 -4.39 -10.86 12.23
CA ALA A 31 -3.06 -11.37 11.89
C ALA A 31 -3.07 -12.10 10.54
N VAL A 32 -4.07 -12.95 10.29
CA VAL A 32 -4.22 -13.67 9.02
C VAL A 32 -4.52 -12.71 7.87
N GLU A 33 -5.40 -11.73 8.10
CA GLU A 33 -5.71 -10.67 7.14
C GLU A 33 -4.45 -9.88 6.75
N ALA A 34 -3.64 -9.48 7.74
CA ALA A 34 -2.41 -8.73 7.54
C ALA A 34 -1.38 -9.49 6.68
N ILE A 35 -1.23 -10.80 6.90
CA ILE A 35 -0.36 -11.65 6.07
C ILE A 35 -0.84 -11.65 4.61
N GLY A 36 -2.16 -11.77 4.40
CA GLY A 36 -2.75 -11.73 3.06
C GLY A 36 -2.52 -10.41 2.35
N VAL A 37 -2.74 -9.29 3.04
CA VAL A 37 -2.52 -7.95 2.49
C VAL A 37 -1.04 -7.71 2.19
N ALA A 38 -0.12 -8.10 3.08
CA ALA A 38 1.32 -7.95 2.86
C ALA A 38 1.81 -8.75 1.63
N ALA A 39 1.33 -9.98 1.47
CA ALA A 39 1.64 -10.81 0.31
C ALA A 39 1.09 -10.17 -0.99
N PHE A 40 -0.16 -9.70 -0.95
CA PHE A 40 -0.80 -9.03 -2.09
C PHE A 40 -0.07 -7.74 -2.50
N SER A 41 0.25 -6.85 -1.56
CA SER A 41 0.96 -5.59 -1.85
C SER A 41 2.33 -5.85 -2.45
N THR A 42 3.08 -6.81 -1.88
CA THR A 42 4.40 -7.19 -2.39
C THR A 42 4.33 -7.76 -3.82
N ALA A 43 3.40 -8.68 -4.07
CA ALA A 43 3.20 -9.28 -5.39
C ALA A 43 2.75 -8.23 -6.41
N SER A 44 1.82 -7.35 -6.03
CA SER A 44 1.31 -6.28 -6.91
C SER A 44 2.44 -5.34 -7.35
N PHE A 45 3.31 -4.92 -6.42
CA PHE A 45 4.46 -4.08 -6.72
C PHE A 45 5.48 -4.79 -7.64
N ALA A 46 5.72 -6.08 -7.43
CA ALA A 46 6.60 -6.87 -8.26
C ALA A 46 6.04 -7.07 -9.69
N ILE A 47 4.74 -7.30 -9.84
CA ILE A 47 4.10 -7.45 -11.15
C ILE A 47 4.14 -6.11 -11.91
N VAL A 48 3.71 -5.02 -11.28
CA VAL A 48 3.66 -3.69 -11.92
C VAL A 48 5.05 -3.23 -12.38
N SER A 49 6.08 -3.44 -11.57
CA SER A 49 7.45 -3.06 -11.92
C SER A 49 8.05 -3.90 -13.05
N ASN A 50 7.64 -5.16 -13.20
CA ASN A 50 8.05 -6.01 -14.32
C ASN A 50 7.27 -5.70 -15.61
N GLU A 51 5.97 -5.40 -15.52
CA GLU A 51 5.11 -5.16 -16.67
C GLU A 51 5.34 -3.77 -17.30
N PHE A 52 5.57 -2.74 -16.48
CA PHE A 52 5.72 -1.35 -16.94
C PHE A 52 7.08 -0.73 -16.58
N PRO A 53 8.21 -1.27 -17.08
CA PRO A 53 9.55 -0.85 -16.64
C PRO A 53 9.90 0.61 -16.96
N TYR A 54 9.23 1.22 -17.94
CA TYR A 54 9.50 2.60 -18.38
C TYR A 54 8.58 3.66 -17.79
N HIS A 55 7.52 3.26 -17.07
CA HIS A 55 6.49 4.16 -16.53
C HIS A 55 6.08 3.76 -15.10
N ILE A 56 7.03 3.21 -14.35
CA ILE A 56 6.80 2.67 -12.99
C ILE A 56 6.22 3.76 -12.07
N GLY A 57 6.77 4.97 -12.11
CA GLY A 57 6.34 6.08 -11.26
C GLY A 57 4.91 6.55 -11.56
N SER A 58 4.54 6.68 -12.83
CA SER A 58 3.19 7.09 -13.24
C SER A 58 2.13 6.04 -12.93
N VAL A 59 2.45 4.75 -13.08
CA VAL A 59 1.53 3.66 -12.73
C VAL A 59 1.33 3.60 -11.22
N PHE A 60 2.40 3.67 -10.42
CA PHE A 60 2.28 3.71 -8.96
C PHE A 60 1.53 4.93 -8.46
N ALA A 61 1.77 6.10 -9.06
CA ALA A 61 1.03 7.29 -8.71
C ALA A 61 -0.47 7.15 -8.96
N THR A 62 -0.87 6.52 -10.07
CA THR A 62 -2.28 6.25 -10.39
C THR A 62 -2.89 5.23 -9.42
N LEU A 63 -2.13 4.23 -8.99
CA LEU A 63 -2.59 3.30 -7.95
C LEU A 63 -2.80 4.01 -6.62
N GLU A 64 -1.87 4.89 -6.23
CA GLU A 64 -1.97 5.69 -5.00
C GLU A 64 -3.14 6.69 -5.04
N THR A 65 -3.47 7.27 -6.21
CA THR A 65 -4.67 8.11 -6.31
C THR A 65 -5.95 7.32 -6.04
N CYS A 66 -6.06 6.11 -6.60
CA CYS A 66 -7.18 5.20 -6.33
C CYS A 66 -7.26 4.82 -4.85
N VAL A 67 -6.11 4.56 -4.20
CA VAL A 67 -6.04 4.30 -2.75
C VAL A 67 -6.51 5.51 -1.96
N GLY A 68 -6.04 6.72 -2.30
CA GLY A 68 -6.46 7.97 -1.67
C GLY A 68 -7.96 8.21 -1.75
N ILE A 69 -8.57 8.00 -2.93
CA ILE A 69 -10.03 8.07 -3.11
C ILE A 69 -10.74 7.03 -2.24
N GLY A 70 -10.23 5.81 -2.17
CA GLY A 70 -10.76 4.75 -1.31
C GLY A 70 -10.73 5.12 0.18
N LEU A 71 -9.65 5.77 0.63
CA LEU A 71 -9.53 6.26 2.01
C LEU A 71 -10.49 7.41 2.33
N MET A 72 -10.82 8.25 1.34
CA MET A 72 -11.80 9.34 1.51
C MET A 72 -13.23 8.80 1.59
N ILE A 73 -13.59 7.86 0.71
CA ILE A 73 -14.95 7.33 0.60
C ILE A 73 -15.23 6.25 1.67
N GLY A 74 -14.19 5.51 2.09
CA GLY A 74 -14.29 4.36 2.98
C GLY A 74 -15.02 4.65 4.30
N PRO A 75 -14.60 5.64 5.10
CA PRO A 75 -15.26 5.98 6.36
C PRO A 75 -16.72 6.41 6.19
N THR A 76 -17.04 7.18 5.14
CA THR A 76 -18.41 7.65 4.89
C THR A 76 -19.35 6.50 4.55
N ILE A 77 -18.94 5.62 3.63
CA ILE A 77 -19.74 4.43 3.28
C ILE A 77 -19.81 3.46 4.46
N GLY A 78 -18.68 3.22 5.14
CA GLY A 78 -18.61 2.33 6.30
C GLY A 78 -19.51 2.79 7.46
N GLY A 79 -19.51 4.09 7.76
CA GLY A 79 -20.37 4.71 8.77
C GLY A 79 -21.86 4.60 8.43
N ALA A 80 -22.23 4.91 7.17
CA ALA A 80 -23.62 4.75 6.72
C ALA A 80 -24.10 3.30 6.81
N LEU A 81 -23.26 2.33 6.43
CA LEU A 81 -23.57 0.90 6.56
C LEU A 81 -23.70 0.46 8.02
N TYR A 82 -22.91 1.03 8.91
CA TYR A 82 -22.98 0.77 10.34
C TYR A 82 -24.29 1.31 10.95
N GLU A 83 -24.74 2.51 10.55
CA GLU A 83 -26.03 3.05 11.02
C GLU A 83 -27.24 2.22 10.56
N LEU A 84 -27.18 1.66 9.35
CA LEU A 84 -28.30 0.91 8.76
C LEU A 84 -28.47 -0.51 9.30
N GLY A 85 -27.39 -1.20 9.69
CA GLY A 85 -27.51 -2.57 10.20
C GLY A 85 -26.41 -3.00 11.15
N GLY A 86 -25.87 -2.03 11.89
CA GLY A 86 -24.97 -2.25 13.01
C GLY A 86 -23.60 -2.77 12.60
N PHE A 87 -22.91 -3.36 13.57
CA PHE A 87 -21.50 -3.75 13.46
C PHE A 87 -21.19 -4.69 12.29
N GLY A 88 -22.04 -5.67 11.98
CA GLY A 88 -21.73 -6.71 11.00
C GLY A 88 -21.82 -6.28 9.53
N MET A 89 -22.73 -5.36 9.20
CA MET A 89 -23.03 -4.96 7.82
C MET A 89 -21.85 -4.43 7.00
N PRO A 90 -21.04 -3.46 7.50
CA PRO A 90 -19.89 -2.96 6.72
C PRO A 90 -18.90 -4.08 6.39
N PHE A 91 -18.67 -5.01 7.31
CA PHE A 91 -17.72 -6.11 7.12
C PHE A 91 -18.20 -7.15 6.10
N TRP A 92 -19.49 -7.49 6.11
CA TRP A 92 -20.04 -8.45 5.15
C TRP A 92 -20.02 -7.90 3.72
N ILE A 93 -20.47 -6.65 3.54
CA ILE A 93 -20.52 -6.02 2.21
C ILE A 93 -19.12 -5.85 1.63
N ILE A 94 -18.20 -5.29 2.40
CA ILE A 94 -16.81 -5.11 1.97
C ILE A 94 -16.14 -6.46 1.72
N GLY A 95 -16.37 -7.44 2.60
CA GLY A 95 -15.81 -8.78 2.45
C GLY A 95 -16.27 -9.49 1.18
N VAL A 96 -17.55 -9.38 0.82
CA VAL A 96 -18.11 -9.93 -0.44
C VAL A 96 -17.50 -9.23 -1.66
N ILE A 97 -17.37 -7.90 -1.63
CA ILE A 97 -16.75 -7.11 -2.72
C ILE A 97 -15.27 -7.51 -2.92
N ILE A 98 -14.52 -7.73 -1.85
CA ILE A 98 -13.11 -8.16 -1.92
C ILE A 98 -12.99 -9.62 -2.40
N CYS A 99 -13.95 -10.47 -2.04
CA CYS A 99 -14.01 -11.84 -2.54
C CYS A 99 -14.33 -11.89 -4.03
N SER A 100 -15.30 -11.10 -4.50
CA SER A 100 -15.67 -11.03 -5.90
C SER A 100 -14.54 -10.43 -6.75
N SER A 101 -13.88 -9.38 -6.29
CA SER A 101 -12.71 -8.82 -7.00
C SER A 101 -11.57 -9.84 -7.13
N GLY A 102 -11.30 -10.61 -6.07
CA GLY A 102 -10.34 -11.71 -6.11
C GLY A 102 -10.72 -12.81 -7.11
N LEU A 103 -12.01 -13.15 -7.19
CA LEU A 103 -12.51 -14.12 -8.16
C LEU A 103 -12.35 -13.63 -9.61
N THR A 104 -12.67 -12.36 -9.86
CA THR A 104 -12.49 -11.74 -11.18
C THR A 104 -11.01 -11.75 -11.58
N ILE A 105 -10.08 -11.46 -10.66
CA ILE A 105 -8.64 -11.53 -10.94
C ILE A 105 -8.23 -12.95 -11.32
N MET A 106 -8.72 -13.99 -10.63
CA MET A 106 -8.37 -15.37 -10.98
C MET A 106 -8.86 -15.80 -12.37
N ILE A 107 -10.01 -15.27 -12.82
CA ILE A 107 -10.58 -15.61 -14.13
C ILE A 107 -9.94 -14.78 -15.25
N CYS A 108 -9.74 -13.48 -15.01
CA CYS A 108 -9.27 -12.55 -16.04
C CYS A 108 -7.75 -12.47 -16.16
N LEU A 109 -6.98 -12.78 -15.11
CA LEU A 109 -5.54 -12.66 -15.16
C LEU A 109 -4.95 -13.85 -15.94
N PRO A 110 -4.41 -13.65 -17.15
CA PRO A 110 -3.82 -14.74 -17.91
C PRO A 110 -2.63 -15.31 -17.14
N HIS A 111 -2.46 -16.64 -17.23
CA HIS A 111 -1.37 -17.33 -16.55
C HIS A 111 -0.03 -16.69 -16.96
N PRO A 112 0.83 -16.29 -16.01
CA PRO A 112 2.14 -15.76 -16.33
C PRO A 112 2.85 -16.75 -17.24
N GLN A 113 3.26 -16.32 -18.43
CA GLN A 113 4.15 -17.14 -19.25
C GLN A 113 5.44 -17.32 -18.46
N ASP A 114 5.90 -18.56 -18.29
CA ASP A 114 7.06 -19.02 -17.50
C ASP A 114 8.43 -18.45 -17.93
N THR A 115 8.48 -17.20 -18.40
CA THR A 115 9.70 -16.50 -18.83
C THR A 115 10.45 -15.85 -17.68
N LEU A 116 9.92 -15.90 -16.45
CA LEU A 116 10.66 -15.52 -15.26
C LEU A 116 11.65 -16.64 -14.93
N LYS A 117 12.86 -16.55 -15.52
CA LYS A 117 14.02 -17.31 -15.02
C LYS A 117 14.11 -17.06 -13.52
N GLN A 118 13.69 -18.05 -12.74
CA GLN A 118 13.81 -18.04 -11.29
C GLN A 118 15.31 -17.96 -10.98
N LYS A 119 15.80 -16.75 -10.75
CA LYS A 119 17.20 -16.54 -10.42
C LYS A 119 17.33 -17.09 -9.01
N ASN A 120 18.08 -18.19 -8.84
CA ASN A 120 18.45 -18.76 -7.54
C ASN A 120 19.37 -17.80 -6.77
N GLY A 121 18.86 -16.61 -6.45
CA GLY A 121 19.47 -15.66 -5.54
C GLY A 121 19.00 -15.94 -4.13
N SER A 122 19.91 -15.91 -3.17
CA SER A 122 19.55 -16.05 -1.75
C SER A 122 18.79 -14.79 -1.30
N ILE A 123 17.54 -14.92 -0.85
CA ILE A 123 16.78 -13.81 -0.25
C ILE A 123 17.52 -13.24 0.97
N LEU A 124 18.24 -14.10 1.73
CA LEU A 124 19.08 -13.66 2.84
C LEU A 124 20.22 -12.73 2.40
N SER A 125 20.65 -12.79 1.14
CA SER A 125 21.68 -11.87 0.64
C SER A 125 21.18 -10.43 0.50
N LEU A 126 19.87 -10.21 0.38
CA LEU A 126 19.28 -8.87 0.36
C LEU A 126 19.40 -8.18 1.72
N PHE A 127 19.23 -8.93 2.81
CA PHE A 127 19.44 -8.43 4.17
C PHE A 127 20.90 -8.05 4.47
N ARG A 128 21.84 -8.42 3.61
CA ARG A 128 23.24 -8.03 3.73
C ARG A 128 23.50 -6.61 3.23
N SER A 129 22.61 -6.07 2.40
CA SER A 129 22.77 -4.73 1.80
C SER A 129 22.36 -3.63 2.78
N VAL A 130 23.28 -2.72 3.08
CA VAL A 130 23.01 -1.54 3.93
C VAL A 130 21.89 -0.66 3.37
N MET A 131 21.76 -0.59 2.05
CA MET A 131 20.74 0.23 1.40
C MET A 131 19.31 -0.27 1.69
N VAL A 132 19.12 -1.58 1.84
CA VAL A 132 17.82 -2.17 2.19
C VAL A 132 17.44 -1.81 3.63
N TRP A 133 18.40 -1.78 4.54
CA TRP A 133 18.15 -1.37 5.92
C TRP A 133 17.82 0.12 6.04
N VAL A 134 18.53 0.97 5.30
CA VAL A 134 18.26 2.42 5.28
C VAL A 134 16.85 2.70 4.75
N SER A 135 16.45 2.07 3.64
CA SER A 135 15.10 2.26 3.11
C SER A 135 14.02 1.64 4.00
N SER A 136 14.29 0.50 4.63
CA SER A 136 13.33 -0.11 5.57
C SER A 136 13.12 0.75 6.80
N LEU A 137 14.20 1.34 7.33
CA LEU A 137 14.14 2.24 8.48
C LEU A 137 13.37 3.52 8.16
N SER A 138 13.59 4.12 6.98
CA SER A 138 12.86 5.32 6.57
C SER A 138 11.36 5.04 6.38
N ILE A 139 11.01 3.92 5.74
CA ILE A 139 9.60 3.49 5.58
C ILE A 139 8.97 3.22 6.95
N PHE A 140 9.69 2.55 7.85
CA PHE A 140 9.20 2.25 9.19
C PHE A 140 8.97 3.52 10.01
N ALA A 141 9.92 4.45 10.02
CA ALA A 141 9.78 5.72 10.72
C ALA A 141 8.60 6.54 10.21
N GLY A 142 8.40 6.60 8.88
CA GLY A 142 7.24 7.24 8.27
C GLY A 142 5.92 6.58 8.68
N ALA A 143 5.86 5.25 8.64
CA ALA A 143 4.68 4.48 9.05
C ALA A 143 4.33 4.70 10.54
N CYS A 144 5.33 4.75 11.42
CA CYS A 144 5.14 5.07 12.84
C CYS A 144 4.59 6.49 13.02
N GLY A 145 5.12 7.47 12.28
CA GLY A 145 4.65 8.85 12.31
C GLY A 145 3.17 8.96 11.96
N ILE A 146 2.77 8.37 10.82
CA ILE A 146 1.36 8.37 10.36
C ILE A 146 0.47 7.61 11.36
N SER A 147 0.93 6.45 11.86
CA SER A 147 0.17 5.61 12.80
C SER A 147 -0.03 6.26 14.16
N TYR A 148 0.89 7.13 14.59
CA TYR A 148 0.75 7.92 15.82
C TYR A 148 -0.15 9.15 15.59
N LEU A 149 0.01 9.82 14.45
CA LEU A 149 -0.79 10.99 14.09
C LEU A 149 -2.29 10.70 14.06
N ASN A 150 -2.72 9.60 13.44
CA ASN A 150 -4.15 9.28 13.29
C ASN A 150 -4.93 9.21 14.63
N PRO A 151 -4.54 8.41 15.63
CA PRO A 151 -5.23 8.36 16.92
C PRO A 151 -5.02 9.62 17.76
N THR A 152 -3.81 10.19 17.79
CA THR A 152 -3.54 11.41 18.57
C THR A 152 -4.32 12.61 18.05
N LEU A 153 -4.47 12.75 16.72
CA LEU A 153 -5.28 13.81 16.13
C LEU A 153 -6.77 13.65 16.52
N SER A 154 -7.28 12.41 16.51
CA SER A 154 -8.66 12.13 16.91
C SER A 154 -8.92 12.48 18.39
N ASP A 155 -8.04 12.06 19.30
CA ASP A 155 -8.18 12.35 20.74
C ASP A 155 -8.03 13.84 21.05
N HIS A 156 -7.12 14.55 20.36
CA HIS A 156 -6.92 15.97 20.59
C HIS A 156 -8.09 16.82 20.06
N LEU A 157 -8.69 16.42 18.93
CA LEU A 157 -9.84 17.13 18.36
C LEU A 157 -11.11 16.95 19.21
N ASP A 158 -11.26 15.81 19.90
CA ASP A 158 -12.37 15.56 20.84
C ASP A 158 -12.29 16.49 22.07
N GLN A 159 -11.07 16.80 22.55
CA GLN A 159 -10.85 17.72 23.67
C GLN A 159 -11.27 19.17 23.37
N PHE A 160 -11.28 19.58 22.10
CA PHE A 160 -11.71 20.92 21.69
C PHE A 160 -13.22 21.02 21.43
N GLY A 161 -14.00 19.93 21.58
CA GLY A 161 -15.43 19.91 21.31
C GLY A 161 -15.79 20.26 19.86
N LEU A 162 -14.82 20.12 18.94
CA LEU A 162 -15.00 20.43 17.53
C LEU A 162 -15.92 19.37 16.89
N SER A 163 -16.81 19.82 16.01
CA SER A 163 -17.75 18.93 15.30
C SER A 163 -16.99 17.79 14.60
N THR A 164 -17.52 16.56 14.72
CA THR A 164 -17.05 15.33 14.06
C THR A 164 -16.82 15.52 12.55
N LEU A 165 -17.50 16.49 11.95
CA LEU A 165 -17.34 16.92 10.56
C LEU A 165 -15.93 17.45 10.25
N LEU A 166 -15.30 18.19 11.18
CA LEU A 166 -13.96 18.77 10.99
C LEU A 166 -12.88 17.68 11.02
N VAL A 167 -13.03 16.69 11.89
CA VAL A 167 -12.16 15.50 11.97
C VAL A 167 -12.22 14.73 10.65
N GLY A 168 -13.44 14.45 10.16
CA GLY A 168 -13.65 13.83 8.86
C GLY A 168 -13.01 14.62 7.71
N LEU A 169 -13.10 15.95 7.74
CA LEU A 169 -12.44 16.84 6.77
C LEU A 169 -10.91 16.70 6.78
N PHE A 170 -10.25 16.61 7.92
CA PHE A 170 -8.80 16.37 7.99
C PHE A 170 -8.40 15.01 7.40
N PHE A 171 -9.18 13.96 7.69
CA PHE A 171 -8.99 12.63 7.11
C PHE A 171 -9.24 12.59 5.59
N ILE A 172 -9.92 13.59 5.02
CA ILE A 172 -10.17 13.71 3.58
C ILE A 172 -9.10 14.59 2.90
N ILE A 173 -8.70 15.70 3.52
CA ILE A 173 -7.78 16.70 2.94
C ILE A 173 -6.38 16.10 2.71
N CYS A 174 -5.81 15.39 3.70
CA CYS A 174 -4.48 14.80 3.58
C CYS A 174 -4.36 13.78 2.43
N PRO A 175 -5.19 12.72 2.37
CA PRO A 175 -5.15 11.77 1.25
C PRO A 175 -5.65 12.40 -0.06
N GLY A 176 -6.53 13.40 -0.03
CA GLY A 176 -6.95 14.14 -1.23
C GLY A 176 -5.80 14.93 -1.85
N LEU A 177 -5.01 15.64 -1.05
CA LEU A 177 -3.78 16.31 -1.51
C LEU A 177 -2.75 15.29 -2.00
N HIS A 178 -2.61 14.15 -1.31
CA HIS A 178 -1.72 13.07 -1.76
C HIS A 178 -2.16 12.53 -3.12
N ALA A 179 -3.46 12.30 -3.33
CA ALA A 179 -4.02 11.83 -4.60
C ALA A 179 -3.82 12.84 -5.74
N ILE A 180 -3.81 14.15 -5.47
CA ILE A 180 -3.54 15.17 -6.50
C ILE A 180 -2.04 15.29 -6.81
N LEU A 181 -1.19 15.22 -5.78
CA LEU A 181 0.26 15.41 -5.92
C LEU A 181 0.98 14.16 -6.43
N ALA A 182 0.47 12.96 -6.13
CA ALA A 182 1.03 11.69 -6.57
C ALA A 182 1.26 11.61 -8.10
N PRO A 183 0.30 11.91 -8.99
CA PRO A 183 0.50 11.84 -10.44
C PRO A 183 1.52 12.86 -10.95
N VAL A 184 1.56 14.06 -10.35
CA VAL A 184 2.55 15.09 -10.69
C VAL A 184 3.96 14.58 -10.37
N TRP A 185 4.14 13.99 -9.19
CA TRP A 185 5.44 13.47 -8.77
C TRP A 185 5.84 12.20 -9.52
N GLY A 186 4.89 11.33 -9.83
CA GLY A 186 5.09 10.13 -10.65
C GLY A 186 5.60 10.49 -12.05
N TYR A 187 4.98 11.49 -12.68
CA TYR A 187 5.41 11.99 -14.00
C TYR A 187 6.83 12.60 -13.97
N ILE A 188 7.13 13.40 -12.93
CA ILE A 188 8.47 14.01 -12.76
C ILE A 188 9.54 12.92 -12.54
N SER A 189 9.24 11.91 -11.73
CA SER A 189 10.14 10.78 -11.45
C SER A 189 10.47 10.01 -12.73
N ASP A 190 9.46 9.65 -13.52
CA ASP A 190 9.65 8.92 -14.78
C ASP A 190 10.51 9.71 -15.79
N ARG A 191 10.37 11.05 -15.80
CA ARG A 191 11.21 11.91 -16.66
C ARG A 191 12.68 11.90 -16.24
N LYS A 192 12.98 11.97 -14.94
CA LYS A 192 14.37 11.91 -14.43
C LYS A 192 15.01 10.54 -14.67
N VAL A 193 14.25 9.46 -14.48
CA VAL A 193 14.73 8.09 -14.72
C VAL A 193 15.03 7.88 -16.21
N ARG A 194 14.16 8.35 -17.11
CA ARG A 194 14.39 8.27 -18.57
C ARG A 194 15.69 8.95 -19.01
N HIS A 195 16.05 10.08 -18.42
CA HIS A 195 17.34 10.75 -18.68
C HIS A 195 18.55 9.94 -18.16
N SER A 196 18.42 9.28 -17.01
CA SER A 196 19.51 8.48 -16.41
C SER A 196 19.72 7.12 -17.11
N VAL A 197 18.64 6.48 -17.56
CA VAL A 197 18.69 5.23 -18.34
C VAL A 197 19.27 5.49 -19.74
N THR A 198 18.86 6.57 -20.41
CA THR A 198 19.42 6.95 -21.72
C THR A 198 20.92 7.24 -21.62
N LEU A 199 21.38 7.90 -20.54
CA LEU A 199 22.81 8.14 -20.31
C LEU A 199 23.59 6.85 -20.03
N THR A 200 23.02 5.90 -19.29
CA THR A 200 23.68 4.62 -18.98
C THR A 200 23.70 3.65 -20.17
N ASP A 201 22.69 3.69 -21.04
CA ASP A 201 22.66 2.93 -22.29
C ASP A 201 23.60 3.53 -23.35
N PHE A 202 23.67 4.86 -23.45
CA PHE A 202 24.65 5.57 -24.29
C PHE A 202 26.10 5.31 -23.80
N TRP A 203 26.30 5.19 -22.49
CA TRP A 203 27.60 4.87 -21.89
C TRP A 203 27.96 3.37 -22.01
N LYS A 204 26.99 2.46 -21.90
CA LYS A 204 27.17 1.02 -22.17
C LYS A 204 27.49 0.71 -23.63
N SER A 205 26.96 1.49 -24.58
CA SER A 205 27.32 1.37 -26.00
C SER A 205 28.72 1.92 -26.33
N GLY A 206 29.41 2.56 -25.38
CA GLY A 206 30.63 3.33 -25.63
C GLY A 206 31.88 2.92 -24.85
N ARG A 207 31.84 2.00 -23.87
CA ARG A 207 33.09 1.55 -23.23
C ARG A 207 32.97 0.24 -22.45
N HIS A 208 33.72 -0.76 -22.93
CA HIS A 208 34.20 -1.85 -22.11
C HIS A 208 35.07 -1.27 -20.97
N HIS A 209 34.88 -1.82 -19.76
CA HIS A 209 35.70 -1.65 -18.55
C HIS A 209 35.41 -0.46 -17.60
N SER A 210 34.98 -0.84 -16.39
CA SER A 210 35.20 -0.20 -15.08
C SER A 210 34.60 1.18 -14.80
N THR A 211 33.45 1.22 -14.08
CA THR A 211 33.26 2.04 -12.86
C THR A 211 31.84 1.89 -12.27
N PHE A 212 31.76 1.10 -11.20
CA PHE A 212 30.54 0.78 -10.43
C PHE A 212 30.21 1.85 -9.36
N ILE A 213 30.68 3.09 -9.51
CA ILE A 213 30.81 4.06 -8.39
C ILE A 213 29.80 5.22 -8.49
N CYS A 214 29.07 5.41 -9.59
CA CYS A 214 28.19 6.57 -9.74
C CYS A 214 26.71 6.34 -9.37
N TRP A 215 26.35 5.17 -8.80
CA TRP A 215 24.94 4.85 -8.46
C TRP A 215 24.56 5.19 -7.01
N THR A 216 25.52 5.58 -6.16
CA THR A 216 25.28 5.86 -4.74
C THR A 216 24.79 7.28 -4.45
N ASN A 217 24.92 8.22 -5.40
CA ASN A 217 24.67 9.65 -5.11
C ASN A 217 23.27 10.15 -5.50
N THR A 218 22.47 9.35 -6.21
CA THR A 218 21.11 9.75 -6.61
C THR A 218 20.03 9.21 -5.67
N THR A 219 20.35 8.22 -4.85
CA THR A 219 19.46 7.69 -3.79
C THR A 219 19.41 8.56 -2.54
N SER A 220 20.38 9.46 -2.35
CA SER A 220 20.44 10.37 -1.19
C SER A 220 19.52 11.59 -1.31
N THR A 221 18.94 11.86 -2.48
CA THR A 221 18.07 13.04 -2.71
C THR A 221 16.58 12.71 -2.76
N PHE A 222 16.19 11.45 -2.55
CA PHE A 222 14.78 11.00 -2.61
C PHE A 222 14.15 10.72 -1.23
N PHE A 223 14.88 10.93 -0.14
CA PHE A 223 14.39 10.78 1.25
C PHE A 223 14.69 12.01 2.13
N THR A 224 14.50 13.19 1.55
CA THR A 224 14.35 14.48 2.26
C THR A 224 13.25 15.25 1.57
#